data_AF-A0A8J4FSY1-F1
#
_entry.id   AF-A0A8J4FSY1-F1
#
_cell.length_a   1.000
_cell.length_b   1.000
_cell.length_c   1.000
_cell.angle_alpha   90.00
_cell.angle_beta   90.00
_cell.angle_gamma   90.00
#
_symmetry.space_group_name_H-M   'P 1'
#
loop_
_entity.id
_entity.type
_entity.pdbx_description
1 polymer ?
#
loop_
_entity_poly.entity_id
_entity_poly.type
_entity_poly.pdbx_seq_one_letter_code
_entity_poly.pdbx_strand_id
1 'polypeptide(L)'
;APASAAGGGTDGNVPGVPGTIVVAFKEWLYMINPYVVFNFAQAQTFCEGSGAESAPLEGKESAVALAQLCGQYGRNCWYGGKAKGGYCPLYTAAAAGVEAVPCTTTAAFAVCAVKLSKKDQAMQRAREIPYVAQEQSLAGQLAQQGQQFAQLAVQQGQQYAQLAVQQGQQWVQQGQQFVQQIQGQLQDLGGRLFG
;
A
#
# COMPACT_ATOMS: atom_id res chain seq x y z
N ALA A 1 -1.84 21.67 20.13
CA ALA A 1 -2.96 21.23 19.28
C ALA A 1 -3.75 22.47 18.86
N PRO A 2 -4.23 22.57 17.62
CA PRO A 2 -5.08 21.56 16.99
C PRO A 2 -4.36 20.71 15.94
N ALA A 3 -4.93 19.53 15.73
CA ALA A 3 -4.57 18.52 14.76
C ALA A 3 -5.56 18.55 13.58
N SER A 4 -5.10 18.16 12.38
CA SER A 4 -5.87 17.59 11.26
C SER A 4 -4.84 17.13 10.22
N ALA A 5 -4.39 15.88 10.20
CA ALA A 5 -5.03 14.66 9.67
C ALA A 5 -4.81 14.45 8.16
N ALA A 6 -4.09 13.36 7.89
CA ALA A 6 -4.22 12.42 6.77
C ALA A 6 -3.89 12.87 5.33
N GLY A 7 -2.90 12.16 4.75
CA GLY A 7 -2.68 12.08 3.31
C GLY A 7 -1.47 11.20 3.03
N GLY A 8 -1.67 9.88 3.04
CA GLY A 8 -0.64 8.85 2.99
C GLY A 8 0.29 8.95 1.78
N GLY A 9 1.54 8.62 2.02
CA GLY A 9 2.57 8.50 0.99
C GLY A 9 2.29 7.34 0.03
N THR A 10 2.73 7.53 -1.20
CA THR A 10 3.37 6.46 -1.96
C THR A 10 4.62 7.05 -2.60
N ASP A 11 5.77 6.63 -2.09
CA ASP A 11 7.08 6.92 -2.65
C ASP A 11 7.15 6.31 -4.05
N GLY A 12 6.88 7.14 -5.05
CA GLY A 12 7.06 6.84 -6.47
C GLY A 12 8.55 6.87 -6.84
N ASN A 13 9.35 5.99 -6.25
CA ASN A 13 10.78 5.85 -6.57
C ASN A 13 10.93 5.25 -7.97
N VAL A 14 11.26 6.08 -8.96
CA VAL A 14 11.98 5.66 -10.17
C VAL A 14 13.43 5.37 -9.75
N PRO A 15 14.08 4.30 -10.24
CA PRO A 15 15.46 4.00 -9.86
C PRO A 15 16.40 5.15 -10.24
N GLY A 16 16.98 5.83 -9.25
CA GLY A 16 18.17 6.68 -9.45
C GLY A 16 18.21 8.01 -8.72
N VAL A 17 17.09 8.60 -8.27
CA VAL A 17 17.13 9.91 -7.61
C VAL A 17 16.15 9.95 -6.42
N PRO A 18 16.63 9.82 -5.16
CA PRO A 18 15.75 9.83 -3.98
C PRO A 18 14.92 11.11 -3.91
N GLY A 19 13.61 10.92 -3.69
CA GLY A 19 12.61 11.97 -3.49
C GLY A 19 12.11 12.67 -4.75
N THR A 20 12.28 12.06 -5.92
CA THR A 20 11.59 12.47 -7.15
C THR A 20 10.10 12.12 -7.05
N ILE A 21 9.23 13.09 -7.33
CA ILE A 21 7.77 12.87 -7.39
C ILE A 21 7.42 12.50 -8.82
N VAL A 22 6.58 11.47 -8.99
CA VAL A 22 6.22 10.92 -10.30
C VAL A 22 4.71 10.84 -10.45
N VAL A 23 4.20 11.31 -11.58
CA VAL A 23 2.78 11.18 -11.96
C VAL A 23 2.67 10.57 -13.35
N ALA A 24 1.71 9.67 -13.53
CA ALA A 24 1.46 9.00 -14.80
C ALA A 24 0.21 9.57 -15.47
N PHE A 25 0.31 9.90 -16.75
CA PHE A 25 -0.85 10.25 -17.58
C PHE A 25 -0.76 9.55 -18.93
N LYS A 26 -1.68 8.62 -19.18
CA LYS A 26 -1.76 7.79 -20.38
C LYS A 26 -0.44 7.04 -20.67
N GLU A 27 0.35 7.56 -21.60
CA GLU A 27 1.60 6.96 -22.08
C GLU A 27 2.83 7.73 -21.61
N TRP A 28 2.67 8.68 -20.69
CA TRP A 28 3.74 9.51 -20.18
C TRP A 28 3.89 9.37 -18.67
N LEU A 29 5.13 9.26 -18.21
CA LEU A 29 5.48 9.56 -16.82
C LEU A 29 6.10 10.94 -16.76
N TYR A 30 5.63 11.75 -15.82
CA TYR A 30 6.20 13.06 -15.50
C TYR A 30 6.87 12.99 -14.15
N MET A 31 8.03 13.62 -14.04
CA MET A 31 8.92 13.52 -12.90
C MET A 31 9.42 14.90 -12.51
N ILE A 32 9.51 15.17 -11.22
CA ILE A 32 10.09 16.40 -10.68
C ILE A 32 10.98 16.07 -9.49
N ASN A 33 12.18 16.67 -9.44
CA ASN A 33 12.99 16.66 -8.24
C ASN A 33 12.63 17.91 -7.40
N PRO A 34 12.00 17.75 -6.22
CA PRO A 34 11.49 18.85 -5.43
C PRO A 34 12.56 19.58 -4.61
N TYR A 35 13.84 19.20 -4.71
CA TYR A 35 14.95 19.75 -3.91
C TYR A 35 15.91 20.62 -4.72
N VAL A 36 15.89 20.52 -6.05
CA VAL A 36 16.85 21.21 -6.91
C VAL A 36 16.11 22.10 -7.90
N VAL A 37 16.56 23.35 -7.98
CA VAL A 37 16.07 24.35 -8.93
C VAL A 37 17.16 24.68 -9.93
N PHE A 38 16.75 24.98 -11.15
CA PHE A 38 17.62 25.13 -12.32
C PHE A 38 17.27 26.42 -13.05
N ASN A 39 18.20 26.97 -13.84
CA ASN A 39 17.82 27.79 -14.97
C ASN A 39 17.29 26.90 -16.11
N PHE A 40 16.71 27.51 -17.16
CA PHE A 40 16.07 26.73 -18.21
C PHE A 40 17.01 25.74 -18.91
N ALA A 41 18.21 26.18 -19.29
CA ALA A 41 19.18 25.32 -19.99
C ALA A 41 19.60 24.12 -19.11
N GLN A 42 19.86 24.38 -17.82
CA GLN A 42 20.19 23.35 -16.86
C GLN A 42 19.03 22.36 -16.65
N ALA A 43 17.78 22.83 -16.64
CA ALA A 43 16.61 21.98 -16.52
C ALA A 43 16.49 21.02 -17.73
N GLN A 44 16.76 21.49 -18.94
CA GLN A 44 16.78 20.64 -20.14
C GLN A 44 17.87 19.58 -20.04
N THR A 45 19.10 19.98 -19.74
CA THR A 45 20.23 19.05 -19.58
C THR A 45 19.99 18.04 -18.45
N PHE A 46 19.35 18.45 -17.35
CA PHE A 46 19.00 17.56 -16.25
C PHE A 46 18.04 16.44 -16.69
N CYS A 47 16.99 16.80 -17.44
CA CYS A 47 16.06 15.80 -17.96
C CYS A 47 16.75 14.86 -18.95
N GLU A 48 17.50 15.41 -19.91
CA GLU A 48 18.24 14.64 -20.92
C GLU A 48 19.24 13.68 -20.28
N GLY A 49 20.02 14.15 -19.30
CA GLY A 49 21.00 13.33 -18.57
C GLY A 49 20.36 12.20 -17.77
N SER A 50 19.07 12.29 -17.47
CA SER A 50 18.28 11.27 -16.78
C SER A 50 17.59 10.29 -17.75
N GLY A 51 17.87 10.37 -19.06
CA GLY A 51 17.20 9.57 -20.09
C GLY A 51 15.74 9.99 -20.33
N ALA A 52 15.37 11.19 -19.89
CA ALA A 52 14.06 11.80 -20.06
C ALA A 52 14.13 13.01 -20.99
N GLU A 53 12.97 13.48 -21.45
CA GLU A 53 12.88 14.77 -22.14
C GLU A 53 12.22 15.80 -21.23
N SER A 54 12.36 17.09 -21.54
CA SER A 54 11.54 18.11 -20.86
C SER A 54 10.07 17.89 -21.20
N ALA A 55 9.18 17.99 -20.20
CA ALA A 55 7.78 17.62 -20.36
C ALA A 55 7.10 18.31 -21.55
N PRO A 56 6.63 17.59 -22.58
CA PRO A 56 6.16 18.19 -23.82
C PRO A 56 4.91 19.04 -23.59
N LEU A 57 4.84 20.27 -24.12
CA LEU A 57 3.67 21.15 -23.93
C LEU A 57 2.41 20.63 -24.64
N GLU A 58 2.58 19.89 -25.74
CA GLU A 58 1.48 19.52 -26.63
C GLU A 58 0.73 18.29 -26.11
N GLY A 59 -0.10 18.51 -25.09
CA GLY A 59 -0.98 17.50 -24.55
C GLY A 59 -1.77 18.04 -23.36
N LYS A 60 -3.06 17.70 -23.29
CA LYS A 60 -3.88 17.98 -22.09
C LYS A 60 -3.26 17.32 -20.86
N GLU A 61 -2.59 16.19 -21.08
CA GLU A 61 -1.88 15.38 -20.11
C GLU A 61 -0.76 16.17 -19.41
N SER A 62 0.04 16.93 -20.17
CA SER A 62 1.11 17.75 -19.62
C SER A 62 0.59 18.93 -18.82
N ALA A 63 -0.52 19.54 -19.23
CA ALA A 63 -1.15 20.61 -18.45
C ALA A 63 -1.64 20.10 -17.08
N VAL A 64 -2.24 18.90 -17.04
CA VAL A 64 -2.67 18.27 -15.78
C VAL A 64 -1.46 17.88 -14.93
N ALA A 65 -0.41 17.33 -15.54
CA ALA A 65 0.82 16.98 -14.83
C ALA A 65 1.48 18.21 -14.20
N LEU A 66 1.56 19.33 -14.91
CA LEU A 66 2.11 20.59 -14.39
C LEU A 66 1.23 21.16 -13.26
N ALA A 67 -0.09 21.10 -13.39
CA ALA A 67 -0.99 21.53 -12.33
C ALA A 67 -0.78 20.72 -11.03
N GLN A 68 -0.59 19.40 -11.13
CA GLN A 68 -0.34 18.54 -9.97
C GLN A 68 1.06 18.69 -9.38
N LEU A 69 2.10 18.63 -10.22
CA LEU A 69 3.48 18.66 -9.76
C LEU A 69 3.92 20.04 -9.29
N CYS A 70 3.37 21.10 -9.89
CA CYS A 70 3.82 22.46 -9.68
C CYS A 70 2.74 23.32 -9.02
N GLY A 71 1.52 23.34 -9.58
CA GLY A 71 0.42 24.15 -9.08
C GLY A 71 0.02 23.81 -7.65
N GLN A 72 -0.27 22.54 -7.38
CA GLN A 72 -0.70 22.06 -6.05
C GLN A 72 0.31 22.37 -4.94
N TYR A 73 1.60 22.45 -5.29
CA TYR A 73 2.69 22.68 -4.35
C TYR A 73 3.23 24.12 -4.36
N GLY A 74 2.59 25.03 -5.10
CA GLY A 74 3.00 26.44 -5.15
C GLY A 74 4.37 26.68 -5.82
N ARG A 75 4.77 25.82 -6.76
CA ARG A 75 6.10 25.83 -7.37
C ARG A 75 6.08 26.39 -8.79
N ASN A 76 7.15 27.09 -9.15
CA ASN A 76 7.42 27.44 -10.54
C ASN A 76 8.24 26.32 -11.19
N CYS A 77 7.89 25.96 -12.43
CA CYS A 77 8.46 24.81 -13.09
C CYS A 77 8.84 25.09 -14.54
N TRP A 78 10.08 24.75 -14.90
CA TRP A 78 10.50 24.58 -16.27
C TRP A 78 9.91 23.30 -16.83
N TYR A 79 9.39 23.41 -18.05
CA TYR A 79 8.85 22.29 -18.79
C TYR A 79 9.14 22.50 -20.28
N GLY A 80 8.78 21.53 -21.11
CA GLY A 80 9.19 21.47 -22.51
C GLY A 80 8.75 22.65 -23.36
N GLY A 81 9.44 22.79 -24.49
CA GLY A 81 9.28 23.87 -25.47
C GLY A 81 10.64 24.43 -25.87
N LYS A 82 10.77 24.90 -27.11
CA LYS A 82 11.99 25.61 -27.54
C LYS A 82 11.94 27.04 -27.03
N ALA A 83 13.08 27.53 -26.55
CA ALA A 83 13.24 28.96 -26.31
C ALA A 83 12.93 29.73 -27.60
N LYS A 84 12.12 30.80 -27.50
CA LYS A 84 11.79 31.69 -28.62
C LYS A 84 12.25 33.10 -28.27
N GLY A 85 13.20 33.63 -29.04
CA GLY A 85 13.69 35.00 -28.84
C GLY A 85 14.27 35.27 -27.45
N GLY A 86 14.86 34.28 -26.78
CA GLY A 86 15.38 34.40 -25.41
C GLY A 86 14.35 34.23 -24.31
N TYR A 87 13.09 33.90 -24.66
CA TYR A 87 12.04 33.56 -23.71
C TYR A 87 11.78 32.05 -23.68
N CYS A 88 11.57 31.55 -22.47
CA CYS A 88 11.41 30.16 -22.14
C CYS A 88 10.07 29.92 -21.43
N PRO A 89 9.44 28.76 -21.69
CA PRO A 89 8.16 28.41 -21.08
C PRO A 89 8.34 28.07 -19.60
N LEU A 90 7.63 28.80 -18.74
CA LEU A 90 7.60 28.56 -17.31
C LEU A 90 6.14 28.34 -16.87
N TYR A 91 5.88 27.27 -16.15
CA TYR A 91 4.63 27.15 -15.40
C TYR A 91 4.79 27.95 -14.11
N THR A 92 3.88 28.88 -13.85
CA THR A 92 3.88 29.66 -12.61
C THR A 92 2.68 29.29 -11.76
N ALA A 93 2.94 29.02 -10.48
CA ALA A 93 1.87 28.74 -9.53
C ALA A 93 0.99 29.98 -9.30
N ALA A 94 1.55 31.18 -9.42
CA ALA A 94 0.84 32.44 -9.26
C ALA A 94 -0.24 32.65 -10.35
N ALA A 95 0.07 32.34 -11.61
CA ALA A 95 -0.90 32.43 -12.70
C ALA A 95 -1.71 31.14 -12.89
N ALA A 96 -1.39 30.07 -12.12
CA ALA A 96 -1.89 28.71 -12.34
C ALA A 96 -1.79 28.30 -13.82
N GLY A 97 -0.68 28.67 -14.48
CA GLY A 97 -0.63 28.71 -15.93
C GLY A 97 0.78 28.86 -16.48
N VAL A 98 0.84 28.95 -17.80
CA VAL A 98 2.08 29.02 -18.56
C VAL A 98 2.38 30.46 -18.95
N GLU A 99 3.62 30.88 -18.72
CA GLU A 99 4.12 32.18 -19.12
C GLU A 99 5.43 32.05 -19.89
N ALA A 100 5.67 32.99 -20.81
CA ALA A 100 6.95 33.12 -21.48
C ALA A 100 7.82 34.10 -20.68
N VAL A 101 8.88 33.62 -20.06
CA VAL A 101 9.79 34.41 -19.23
C VAL A 101 11.20 34.40 -19.81
N PRO A 102 12.07 35.37 -19.53
CA PRO A 102 13.47 35.27 -19.92
C PRO A 102 14.08 33.93 -19.49
N CYS A 103 14.83 33.26 -20.37
CA CYS A 103 15.46 31.97 -20.05
C CYS A 103 16.49 32.06 -18.91
N THR A 104 16.93 33.28 -18.59
CA THR A 104 17.83 33.63 -17.49
C THR A 104 17.08 33.95 -16.18
N THR A 105 15.75 33.92 -16.18
CA THR A 105 14.94 34.11 -14.97
C THR A 105 15.34 33.15 -13.86
N THR A 106 15.09 33.57 -12.61
CA THR A 106 15.39 32.89 -11.34
C THR A 106 15.05 31.39 -11.37
N ALA A 107 15.81 30.64 -10.58
CA ALA A 107 15.79 29.17 -10.58
C ALA A 107 14.38 28.59 -10.30
N ALA A 108 13.99 27.61 -11.12
CA ALA A 108 12.70 26.91 -11.03
C ALA A 108 12.91 25.39 -11.16
N PHE A 109 11.92 24.60 -10.76
CA PHE A 109 12.04 23.14 -10.76
C PHE A 109 11.94 22.57 -12.17
N ALA A 110 12.66 21.50 -12.48
CA ALA A 110 12.58 20.84 -13.77
C ALA A 110 11.50 19.76 -13.77
N VAL A 111 10.56 19.82 -14.72
CA VAL A 111 9.60 18.75 -14.97
C VAL A 111 10.04 17.98 -16.20
N CYS A 112 10.47 16.75 -15.96
CA CYS A 112 10.91 15.81 -16.98
C CYS A 112 9.77 14.86 -17.34
N ALA A 113 9.78 14.32 -18.54
CA ALA A 113 8.84 13.32 -19.00
C ALA A 113 9.53 12.18 -19.74
N VAL A 114 8.99 10.97 -19.60
CA VAL A 114 9.38 9.81 -20.42
C VAL A 114 8.15 9.23 -21.08
N LYS A 115 8.26 8.94 -22.38
CA LYS A 115 7.22 8.22 -23.11
C LYS A 115 7.39 6.72 -22.87
N LEU A 116 6.32 6.09 -22.42
CA LEU A 116 6.30 4.68 -22.07
C LEU A 116 6.06 3.81 -23.29
N SER A 117 6.80 2.70 -23.36
CA SER A 117 6.51 1.66 -24.34
C SER A 117 5.18 0.96 -24.00
N LYS A 118 4.55 0.32 -24.98
CA LYS A 118 3.32 -0.47 -24.76
C LYS A 118 3.48 -1.53 -23.65
N LYS A 119 4.69 -2.07 -23.49
CA LYS A 119 5.03 -3.04 -22.43
C LYS A 119 5.06 -2.38 -21.06
N ASP A 120 5.62 -1.19 -20.95
CA ASP A 120 5.71 -0.44 -19.69
C ASP A 120 4.36 0.15 -19.29
N GLN A 121 3.54 0.55 -20.26
CA GLN A 121 2.15 0.96 -20.04
C GLN A 121 1.31 -0.18 -19.42
N ALA A 122 1.49 -1.41 -19.88
CA ALA A 122 0.82 -2.58 -19.31
C ALA A 122 1.27 -2.84 -17.86
N MET A 123 2.56 -2.67 -17.57
CA MET A 123 3.12 -2.81 -16.23
C MET A 123 2.67 -1.69 -15.28
N GLN A 124 2.49 -0.46 -15.78
CA GLN A 124 1.98 0.66 -14.99
C GLN A 124 0.48 0.55 -14.71
N ARG A 125 -0.32 0.14 -15.69
CA ARG A 125 -1.74 -0.20 -15.44
C ARG A 125 -1.88 -1.35 -14.46
N ALA A 126 -0.92 -2.27 -14.43
CA ALA A 126 -0.85 -3.32 -13.41
C ALA A 126 -0.45 -2.79 -12.01
N ARG A 127 0.30 -1.68 -11.93
CA ARG A 127 0.61 -0.97 -10.66
C ARG A 127 -0.51 -0.04 -10.19
N GLU A 128 -1.31 0.50 -11.12
CA GLU A 128 -2.54 1.25 -10.82
C GLU A 128 -3.72 0.32 -10.45
N ILE A 129 -3.54 -1.00 -10.48
CA ILE A 129 -4.48 -1.90 -9.83
C ILE A 129 -4.51 -1.47 -8.36
N PRO A 130 -5.66 -0.99 -7.85
CA PRO A 130 -5.72 -0.52 -6.49
C PRO A 130 -5.25 -1.68 -5.59
N TYR A 131 -4.39 -1.33 -4.65
CA TYR A 131 -3.85 -2.11 -3.54
C TYR A 131 -4.76 -3.25 -3.00
N VAL A 132 -6.08 -3.14 -3.16
CA VAL A 132 -7.09 -4.19 -2.90
C VAL A 132 -6.89 -5.52 -3.63
N ALA A 133 -6.28 -5.59 -4.82
CA ALA A 133 -6.09 -6.89 -5.48
C ALA A 133 -4.94 -7.70 -4.86
N GLN A 134 -3.89 -7.02 -4.39
CA GLN A 134 -2.78 -7.68 -3.69
C GLN A 134 -3.18 -8.04 -2.26
N GLU A 135 -3.96 -7.18 -1.58
CA GLU A 135 -4.56 -7.51 -0.28
C GLU A 135 -5.55 -8.67 -0.37
N GLN A 136 -6.37 -8.81 -1.43
CA GLN A 136 -7.26 -9.97 -1.55
C GLN A 136 -6.50 -11.30 -1.63
N SER A 137 -5.32 -11.32 -2.24
CA SER A 137 -4.49 -12.52 -2.29
C SER A 137 -3.82 -12.84 -0.94
N LEU A 138 -3.36 -11.81 -0.21
CA LEU A 138 -2.71 -11.98 1.10
C LEU A 138 -3.73 -12.19 2.23
N ALA A 139 -4.83 -11.43 2.26
CA ALA A 139 -5.96 -11.62 3.16
C ALA A 139 -6.67 -12.95 2.88
N GLY A 140 -6.77 -13.37 1.61
CA GLY A 140 -7.22 -14.71 1.25
C GLY A 140 -6.31 -15.81 1.81
N GLN A 141 -4.98 -15.64 1.69
CA GLN A 141 -4.00 -16.57 2.27
C GLN A 141 -4.02 -16.59 3.80
N LEU A 142 -4.09 -15.43 4.45
CA LEU A 142 -4.18 -15.31 5.91
C LEU A 142 -5.51 -15.82 6.46
N ALA A 143 -6.63 -15.62 5.74
CA ALA A 143 -7.92 -16.18 6.10
C ALA A 143 -7.92 -17.71 5.98
N GLN A 144 -7.34 -18.26 4.90
CA GLN A 144 -7.16 -19.71 4.76
C GLN A 144 -6.25 -20.29 5.85
N GLN A 145 -5.14 -19.61 6.15
CA GLN A 145 -4.22 -20.02 7.21
C GLN A 145 -4.90 -19.96 8.59
N GLY A 146 -5.67 -18.90 8.88
CA GLY A 146 -6.45 -18.76 10.12
C GLY A 146 -7.53 -19.84 10.26
N GLN A 147 -8.20 -20.21 9.17
CA GLN A 147 -9.18 -21.31 9.16
C GLN A 147 -8.52 -22.67 9.44
N GLN A 148 -7.32 -22.92 8.91
CA GLN A 148 -6.58 -24.16 9.18
C GLN A 148 -6.19 -24.26 10.66
N PHE A 149 -5.67 -23.17 11.25
CA PHE A 149 -5.34 -23.15 12.69
C PHE A 149 -6.59 -23.28 13.57
N ALA A 150 -7.70 -22.64 13.19
CA ALA A 150 -8.96 -22.78 13.92
C ALA A 150 -9.50 -24.22 13.88
N GLN A 151 -9.45 -24.89 12.73
CA GLN A 151 -9.86 -26.29 12.62
C GLN A 151 -8.96 -27.23 13.43
N LEU A 152 -7.64 -26.99 13.43
CA LEU A 152 -6.70 -27.77 14.22
C LEU A 152 -6.94 -27.58 15.73
N ALA A 153 -7.19 -26.35 16.16
CA ALA A 153 -7.52 -26.04 17.56
C ALA A 153 -8.85 -26.68 17.99
N VAL A 154 -9.87 -26.67 17.12
CA VAL A 154 -11.15 -27.36 17.37
C VAL A 154 -10.94 -28.87 17.47
N GLN A 155 -10.15 -29.49 16.60
CA GLN A 155 -9.87 -30.93 16.66
C GLN A 155 -9.11 -31.32 17.93
N GLN A 156 -8.07 -30.57 18.29
CA GLN A 156 -7.35 -30.82 19.55
C GLN A 156 -8.25 -30.60 20.77
N GLY A 157 -9.04 -29.52 20.77
CA GLY A 157 -10.02 -29.25 21.84
C GLY A 157 -11.07 -30.35 21.98
N GLN A 158 -11.57 -30.90 20.86
CA GLN A 158 -12.47 -32.05 20.87
C GLN A 158 -11.79 -33.31 21.42
N GLN A 159 -10.52 -33.55 21.10
CA GLN A 159 -9.77 -34.69 21.62
C GLN A 159 -9.59 -34.59 23.14
N TYR A 160 -9.22 -33.41 23.67
CA TYR A 160 -9.12 -33.19 25.11
C TYR A 160 -10.47 -33.27 25.80
N ALA A 161 -11.54 -32.75 25.19
CA ALA A 161 -12.90 -32.86 25.72
C ALA A 161 -13.36 -34.33 25.78
N GLN A 162 -13.09 -35.12 24.74
CA GLN A 162 -13.43 -36.55 24.73
C GLN A 162 -12.63 -37.33 25.78
N LEU A 163 -11.34 -37.02 25.96
CA LEU A 163 -10.52 -37.66 26.99
C LEU A 163 -11.03 -37.32 28.40
N ALA A 164 -11.41 -36.07 28.63
CA ALA A 164 -11.99 -35.63 29.89
C ALA A 164 -13.35 -36.29 30.16
N VAL A 165 -14.20 -36.43 29.13
CA VAL A 165 -15.49 -37.13 29.23
C VAL A 165 -15.29 -38.62 29.53
N GLN A 166 -14.34 -39.30 28.88
CA GLN A 166 -14.05 -40.71 29.14
C GLN A 166 -13.53 -40.94 30.56
N GLN A 167 -12.59 -40.10 31.03
CA GLN A 167 -12.12 -40.19 32.40
C GLN A 167 -13.25 -39.90 33.39
N GLY A 168 -14.07 -38.88 33.14
CA GLY A 168 -15.26 -38.58 33.95
C GLY A 168 -16.24 -39.76 34.02
N GLN A 169 -16.50 -40.44 32.89
CA GLN A 169 -17.35 -41.63 32.87
C GLN A 169 -16.76 -42.80 33.65
N GLN A 170 -15.44 -43.01 33.61
CA GLN A 170 -14.78 -44.03 34.44
C GLN A 170 -14.92 -43.72 35.93
N TRP A 171 -14.71 -42.46 36.33
CA TRP A 171 -14.92 -42.02 37.71
C TRP A 171 -16.37 -42.25 38.17
N VAL A 172 -17.36 -41.95 37.32
CA VAL A 172 -18.78 -42.19 37.61
C VAL A 172 -19.07 -43.69 37.75
N GLN A 173 -18.52 -44.54 36.87
CA GLN A 173 -18.71 -46.00 36.97
C GLN A 173 -18.06 -46.58 38.23
N GLN A 174 -16.84 -46.17 38.57
CA GLN A 174 -16.17 -46.59 39.81
C GLN A 174 -16.96 -46.14 41.04
N GLY A 175 -17.48 -44.91 41.04
CA GLY A 175 -18.35 -44.40 42.10
C GLY A 175 -19.62 -45.24 42.25
N GLN A 176 -20.27 -45.62 41.14
CA GLN A 176 -21.46 -46.48 41.18
C GLN A 176 -21.14 -47.89 41.69
N GLN A 177 -20.02 -48.48 41.29
CA GLN A 177 -19.57 -49.79 41.79
C GLN A 177 -19.28 -49.74 43.29
N PHE A 178 -18.62 -48.68 43.77
CA PHE A 178 -18.35 -48.47 45.18
C PHE A 178 -19.65 -48.31 45.99
N VAL A 179 -20.63 -47.56 45.48
CA VAL A 179 -21.95 -47.43 46.11
C VAL A 179 -22.68 -48.77 46.16
N GLN A 180 -22.66 -49.57 45.09
CA GLN A 180 -23.24 -50.92 45.08
C GLN A 180 -22.53 -51.86 46.06
N GLN A 181 -21.21 -51.77 46.19
CA GLN A 181 -20.44 -52.55 47.15
C GLN A 181 -20.81 -52.21 48.59
N ILE A 182 -20.93 -50.92 48.91
CA ILE A 182 -21.38 -50.46 50.24
C ILE A 182 -22.82 -50.92 50.50
N GLN A 183 -23.72 -50.78 49.53
CA GLN A 183 -25.12 -51.22 49.69
C GLN A 183 -25.23 -52.74 49.89
N GLY A 184 -24.44 -53.55 49.17
CA GLY A 184 -24.37 -54.99 49.39
C GLY A 184 -23.85 -55.35 50.78
N GLN A 185 -22.79 -54.67 51.27
CA GLN A 185 -22.29 -54.86 52.63
C GLN A 185 -23.32 -54.47 53.70
N LEU A 186 -24.09 -53.41 53.47
CA LEU A 186 -25.15 -52.98 54.39
C LEU A 186 -26.35 -53.94 54.39
N GLN A 187 -26.69 -54.55 53.26
CA GLN A 187 -27.75 -55.58 53.18
C GLN A 187 -27.33 -56.89 53.86
N ASP A 188 -26.06 -57.28 53.76
CA ASP A 188 -25.51 -58.46 54.44
C ASP A 188 -25.40 -58.26 55.96
N LEU A 189 -25.03 -57.05 56.40
CA LEU A 189 -25.08 -56.66 57.83
C LEU A 189 -26.51 -56.55 58.34
N GLY A 190 -27.45 -56.03 57.54
CA GLY A 190 -28.87 -55.97 57.88
C GLY A 190 -29.51 -57.35 57.99
N GLY A 191 -29.17 -58.28 57.10
CA GLY A 191 -29.61 -59.69 57.16
C GLY A 191 -29.02 -60.46 58.35
N ARG A 192 -27.83 -60.07 58.84
CA ARG A 192 -27.20 -60.67 60.03
C ARG A 192 -27.67 -60.06 61.37
N LEU A 193 -28.21 -58.86 61.36
CA LEU A 193 -28.71 -58.18 62.57
C LEU A 193 -30.22 -58.39 62.79
N PHE A 194 -30.96 -58.79 61.75
CA PHE A 194 -32.42 -58.96 61.80
C PHE A 194 -32.91 -60.33 61.27
N GLY A 195 -32.01 -61.32 61.13
CA GLY A 195 -32.30 -62.70 60.72
C GLY A 195 -32.10 -63.70 61.84
#